data_AF-A0A077XQJ4-F1
#
_entry.id   AF-A0A077XQJ4-F1
#
_cell.length_a   1.000
_cell.length_b   1.000
_cell.length_c   1.000
_cell.angle_alpha   90.00
_cell.angle_beta   90.00
_cell.angle_gamma   90.00
#
_symmetry.space_group_name_H-M   'P 1'
#
loop_
_entity.id
_entity.type
_entity.pdbx_description
1 polymer ?
#
loop_
_entity_poly.entity_id
_entity_poly.type
_entity_poly.pdbx_seq_one_letter_code
_entity_poly.pdbx_strand_id
1 'polypeptide(L)'
;MAISIIQRYLSASHKNYDEGRVLFERYSDNKVLIALFRSGNSSYHCNRLYVELAKLKEEDPVLVPEKLKVEKPVIPTLESFDRPSKAIIKDDFHTLPDQIKDVYRKKNMHYSRYLQLFIEIGMTDDKDARLEMALTMLSDKEEVNACWAVIDAYKETGQILLEETKTIQEEVNELPLDQLIALIKNIPPNISKDKGKLKMMPDGHRKAKVLLRYERNKIKLDLVKTRLEAMNNV
;
A
#
# COMPACT_ATOMS: atom_id res chain seq x y z
N MET A 1 11.94 -19.10 21.03
CA MET A 1 11.03 -19.01 19.87
C MET A 1 11.52 -17.99 18.83
N ALA A 2 11.71 -16.72 19.20
CA ALA A 2 12.26 -15.68 18.31
C ALA A 2 13.67 -15.99 17.79
N ILE A 3 14.52 -16.56 18.65
CA ILE A 3 15.98 -16.64 18.48
C ILE A 3 16.40 -17.45 17.23
N SER A 4 15.66 -18.51 16.86
CA SER A 4 15.98 -19.34 15.69
C SER A 4 15.65 -18.66 14.36
N ILE A 5 14.54 -17.92 14.30
CA ILE A 5 14.16 -17.10 13.13
C ILE A 5 15.14 -15.94 12.95
N ILE A 6 15.50 -15.32 14.07
CA ILE A 6 16.53 -14.29 14.17
C ILE A 6 17.89 -14.81 13.69
N GLN A 7 18.28 -16.00 14.13
CA GLN A 7 19.54 -16.63 13.69
C GLN A 7 19.51 -16.94 12.19
N ARG A 8 18.40 -17.47 11.66
CA ARG A 8 18.21 -17.72 10.22
C ARG A 8 18.31 -16.44 9.40
N TYR A 9 17.75 -15.34 9.93
CA TYR A 9 17.83 -14.03 9.32
C TYR A 9 19.26 -13.48 9.30
N LEU A 10 19.97 -13.54 10.43
CA LEU A 10 21.34 -13.06 10.58
C LEU A 10 22.38 -13.87 9.79
N SER A 11 22.08 -15.14 9.53
CA SER A 11 22.92 -16.05 8.74
C SER A 11 22.61 -16.02 7.24
N ALA A 12 21.59 -15.29 6.80
CA ALA A 12 21.32 -15.07 5.38
C ALA A 12 22.34 -14.11 4.75
N SER A 13 22.75 -14.41 3.51
CA SER A 13 23.73 -13.63 2.73
C SER A 13 23.22 -12.21 2.38
N HIS A 14 21.91 -12.05 2.21
CA HIS A 14 21.26 -10.74 2.02
C HIS A 14 20.67 -10.25 3.35
N LYS A 15 21.40 -9.36 4.02
CA LYS A 15 21.01 -8.76 5.29
C LYS A 15 20.30 -7.42 5.05
N ASN A 16 18.99 -7.37 5.23
CA ASN A 16 18.21 -6.14 5.22
C ASN A 16 17.80 -5.75 6.65
N TYR A 17 18.53 -4.82 7.25
CA TYR A 17 18.33 -4.41 8.64
C TYR A 17 16.85 -4.13 9.01
N ASP A 18 16.08 -3.54 8.10
CA ASP A 18 14.68 -3.20 8.33
C ASP A 18 13.78 -4.43 8.49
N GLU A 19 14.06 -5.51 7.75
CA GLU A 19 13.34 -6.78 7.91
C GLU A 19 13.67 -7.44 9.25
N GLY A 20 14.94 -7.39 9.65
CA GLY A 20 15.38 -7.84 10.97
C GLY A 20 14.63 -7.10 12.09
N ARG A 21 14.54 -5.77 12.01
CA ARG A 21 13.80 -4.98 13.01
C ARG A 21 12.33 -5.43 13.14
N VAL A 22 11.63 -5.62 12.02
CA VAL A 22 10.22 -6.04 12.02
C VAL A 22 10.05 -7.41 12.69
N LEU A 23 10.94 -8.36 12.39
CA LEU A 23 10.94 -9.68 13.03
C LEU A 23 11.11 -9.59 14.55
N PHE A 24 12.03 -8.73 15.02
CA PHE A 24 12.28 -8.59 16.45
C PHE A 24 11.18 -7.89 17.21
N GLU A 25 10.54 -6.86 16.64
CA GLU A 25 9.42 -6.17 17.31
C GLU A 25 8.23 -7.10 17.54
N ARG A 26 8.03 -8.11 16.67
CA ARG A 26 6.85 -8.98 16.72
C ARG A 26 7.06 -10.27 17.50
N TYR A 27 8.26 -10.84 17.47
CA TYR A 27 8.51 -12.18 18.03
C TYR A 27 9.43 -12.19 19.25
N SER A 28 10.17 -11.12 19.54
CA SER A 28 11.07 -11.06 20.68
C SER A 28 10.40 -10.42 21.89
N ASP A 29 10.44 -11.07 23.04
CA ASP A 29 10.06 -10.45 24.32
C ASP A 29 11.22 -9.64 24.94
N ASN A 30 12.41 -9.68 24.31
CA ASN A 30 13.59 -9.03 24.82
C ASN A 30 13.56 -7.52 24.52
N LYS A 31 13.12 -6.74 25.51
CA LYS A 31 13.03 -5.27 25.44
C LYS A 31 14.34 -4.58 25.09
N VAL A 32 15.49 -5.18 25.44
CA VAL A 32 16.82 -4.62 25.13
C VAL A 32 17.11 -4.73 23.64
N LEU A 33 16.83 -5.90 23.04
CA LEU A 33 16.98 -6.09 21.59
C LEU A 33 16.03 -5.21 20.80
N ILE A 34 14.76 -5.11 21.21
CA ILE A 34 13.79 -4.19 20.58
C ILE A 34 14.32 -2.76 20.62
N ALA A 35 14.83 -2.30 21.76
CA ALA A 35 15.39 -0.96 21.90
C ALA A 35 16.61 -0.74 20.99
N LEU A 36 17.48 -1.74 20.86
CA LEU A 36 18.64 -1.68 19.97
C LEU A 36 18.22 -1.62 18.50
N PHE A 37 17.25 -2.43 18.08
CA PHE A 37 16.70 -2.37 16.73
C PHE A 37 16.07 -1.03 16.39
N ARG A 38 15.44 -0.37 17.38
CA ARG A 38 14.89 0.99 17.24
C ARG A 38 15.95 2.08 17.18
N SER A 39 17.15 1.84 17.68
CA SER A 39 18.21 2.85 17.77
C SER A 39 18.90 3.17 16.44
N GLY A 40 18.76 2.32 15.42
CA GLY A 40 19.12 2.62 14.02
C GLY A 40 20.20 1.70 13.44
N ASN A 41 20.46 1.82 12.14
CA ASN A 41 21.33 0.94 11.36
C ASN A 41 22.78 1.45 11.23
N SER A 42 23.33 2.11 12.24
CA SER A 42 24.74 2.53 12.18
C SER A 42 25.65 1.33 12.48
N SER A 43 26.90 1.36 11.99
CA SER A 43 27.90 0.32 12.29
C SER A 43 28.05 0.09 13.81
N TYR A 44 27.97 1.16 14.60
CA TYR A 44 27.97 1.11 16.06
C TYR A 44 26.77 0.33 16.63
N HIS A 45 25.54 0.65 16.18
CA HIS A 45 24.33 -0.03 16.64
C HIS A 45 24.29 -1.50 16.20
N CYS A 46 24.73 -1.80 14.97
CA CYS A 46 24.87 -3.15 14.47
C CYS A 46 25.85 -3.98 15.31
N ASN A 47 27.04 -3.45 15.62
CA ASN A 47 28.01 -4.15 16.47
C ASN A 47 27.45 -4.42 17.87
N ARG A 48 26.76 -3.44 18.47
CA ARG A 48 26.14 -3.60 19.79
C ARG A 48 25.01 -4.64 19.77
N LEU A 49 24.23 -4.69 18.69
CA LEU A 49 23.23 -5.72 18.46
C LEU A 49 23.86 -7.11 18.38
N TYR A 50 24.94 -7.27 17.60
CA TYR A 50 25.66 -8.54 17.48
C TYR A 50 26.20 -9.04 18.82
N VAL A 51 26.73 -8.14 19.65
CA VAL A 51 27.25 -8.50 20.98
C VAL A 51 26.13 -9.02 21.88
N GLU A 52 24.97 -8.35 21.93
CA GLU A 52 23.84 -8.83 22.73
C GLU A 52 23.23 -10.13 22.21
N LEU A 53 23.24 -10.33 20.88
CA LEU A 53 22.81 -11.58 20.27
C LEU A 53 23.78 -12.74 20.54
N ALA A 54 25.08 -12.45 20.63
CA ALA A 54 26.09 -13.44 21.00
C ALA A 54 25.92 -13.89 22.46
N LYS A 55 25.65 -12.96 23.38
CA LYS A 55 25.36 -13.29 24.79
C LYS A 55 24.15 -14.21 24.95
N LEU A 56 23.06 -13.90 24.25
CA LEU A 56 21.85 -14.74 24.27
C LEU A 56 22.07 -16.14 23.69
N LYS A 57 23.08 -16.31 22.82
CA LYS A 57 23.47 -17.62 22.27
C LYS A 57 24.25 -18.45 23.28
N GLU A 58 24.99 -17.82 24.19
CA GLU A 58 25.75 -18.50 25.25
C GLU A 58 24.86 -18.89 26.44
N GLU A 59 23.78 -18.15 26.69
CA GLU A 59 22.85 -18.40 27.80
C GLU A 59 21.79 -19.49 27.52
N ASP A 60 21.58 -19.89 26.26
CA ASP A 60 20.53 -20.84 25.87
C ASP A 60 21.03 -21.88 24.85
N PRO A 61 21.54 -23.06 25.29
CA PRO A 61 22.00 -24.10 24.38
C PRO A 61 20.80 -24.81 23.74
N VAL A 62 20.34 -24.24 22.62
CA VAL A 62 19.60 -24.87 21.51
C VAL A 62 18.64 -26.01 21.92
N LEU A 63 17.40 -25.66 22.26
CA LEU A 63 16.25 -26.49 21.96
C LEU A 63 15.65 -26.01 20.64
N VAL A 64 15.91 -26.73 19.56
CA VAL A 64 15.21 -26.54 18.27
C VAL A 64 13.73 -26.91 18.51
N PRO A 65 12.77 -25.97 18.46
CA PRO A 65 11.37 -26.34 18.62
C PRO A 65 10.82 -26.83 17.28
N GLU A 66 10.02 -27.89 17.37
CA GLU A 66 9.15 -28.43 16.33
C GLU A 66 8.38 -27.33 15.57
N LYS A 67 8.09 -27.64 14.30
CA LYS A 67 7.35 -26.82 13.33
C LYS A 67 6.30 -25.92 14.00
N LEU A 68 6.60 -24.63 14.02
CA LEU A 68 5.80 -23.56 14.61
C LEU A 68 4.51 -23.34 13.82
N LYS A 69 3.35 -23.64 14.42
CA LYS A 69 2.05 -23.16 13.92
C LYS A 69 1.88 -21.70 14.33
N VAL A 70 2.06 -20.78 13.39
CA VAL A 70 1.67 -19.38 13.58
C VAL A 70 0.16 -19.32 13.76
N GLU A 71 -0.31 -18.86 14.92
CA GLU A 71 -1.72 -18.57 15.13
C GLU A 71 -2.14 -17.45 14.18
N LYS A 72 -2.92 -17.83 13.17
CA LYS A 72 -3.61 -17.03 12.15
C LYS A 72 -2.86 -15.77 11.68
N PRO A 73 -2.31 -15.75 10.45
CA PRO A 73 -1.77 -14.54 9.85
C PRO A 73 -2.92 -13.52 9.67
N VAL A 74 -3.07 -12.60 10.60
CA VAL A 74 -3.94 -11.43 10.44
C VAL A 74 -3.12 -10.42 9.63
N ILE A 75 -3.53 -10.19 8.38
CA ILE A 75 -2.99 -9.12 7.54
C ILE A 75 -3.21 -7.81 8.30
N PRO A 76 -2.14 -7.07 8.66
CA PRO A 76 -2.31 -5.85 9.44
C PRO A 76 -2.97 -4.77 8.59
N THR A 77 -3.87 -3.99 9.20
CA THR A 77 -4.48 -2.82 8.57
C THR A 77 -3.43 -1.72 8.37
N LEU A 78 -3.61 -0.88 7.34
CA LEU A 78 -2.67 0.20 7.02
C LEU A 78 -2.45 1.15 8.20
N GLU A 79 -3.50 1.43 8.96
CA GLU A 79 -3.49 2.32 10.14
C GLU A 79 -2.46 1.89 11.20
N SER A 80 -2.15 0.59 11.29
CA SER A 80 -1.13 0.09 12.21
C SER A 80 0.30 0.55 11.89
N PHE A 81 0.50 1.09 10.69
CA PHE A 81 1.78 1.60 10.18
C PHE A 81 1.85 3.13 10.13
N ASP A 82 0.83 3.84 10.62
CA ASP A 82 0.90 5.30 10.75
C ASP A 82 1.84 5.67 11.91
N ARG A 83 3.14 5.59 11.64
CA ARG A 83 4.19 6.03 12.55
C ARG A 83 4.91 7.21 11.91
N PRO A 84 5.20 8.28 12.68
CA PRO A 84 6.05 9.35 12.18
C PRO A 84 7.42 8.77 11.81
N SER A 85 7.67 8.74 10.51
CA SER A 85 8.94 8.32 9.94
C SER A 85 10.06 9.22 10.50
N LYS A 86 10.96 8.63 11.30
CA LYS A 86 12.25 9.26 11.66
C LYS A 86 13.26 9.13 10.50
N ALA A 87 12.80 9.06 9.25
CA ALA A 87 13.72 9.09 8.12
C ALA A 87 14.56 10.37 8.23
N ILE A 88 15.83 10.27 7.85
CA ILE A 88 16.72 11.42 7.72
C ILE A 88 16.06 12.35 6.71
N ILE A 89 15.37 13.36 7.24
CA ILE A 89 14.67 14.36 6.47
C ILE A 89 15.77 15.13 5.74
N LYS A 90 15.88 14.94 4.41
CA LYS A 90 16.55 15.94 3.57
C LYS A 90 15.81 17.25 3.80
N ASP A 91 16.55 18.35 3.94
CA ASP A 91 16.07 19.68 4.38
C ASP A 91 14.74 20.16 3.77
N ASP A 92 14.36 19.63 2.61
CA ASP A 92 13.13 19.97 1.90
C ASP A 92 11.82 19.38 2.45
N PHE A 93 11.79 18.33 3.30
CA PHE A 93 10.50 17.73 3.68
C PHE A 93 9.60 18.70 4.48
N HIS A 94 10.19 19.53 5.32
CA HIS A 94 9.44 20.46 6.16
C HIS A 94 8.81 21.60 5.34
N THR A 95 9.41 21.95 4.20
CA THR A 95 8.94 23.00 3.28
C THR A 95 7.88 22.50 2.30
N LEU A 96 7.64 21.19 2.22
CA LEU A 96 6.60 20.62 1.36
C LEU A 96 5.18 21.04 1.82
N PRO A 97 4.24 21.23 0.89
CA PRO A 97 2.82 21.33 1.19
C PRO A 97 2.32 20.10 1.96
N ASP A 98 1.37 20.30 2.87
CA ASP A 98 0.86 19.22 3.73
C ASP A 98 0.24 18.08 2.93
N GLN A 99 -0.39 18.37 1.78
CA GLN A 99 -0.91 17.37 0.86
C GLN A 99 0.19 16.42 0.34
N ILE A 100 1.37 16.96 0.00
CA ILE A 100 2.50 16.13 -0.43
C ILE A 100 3.06 15.35 0.76
N LYS A 101 3.12 15.93 1.97
CA LYS A 101 3.53 15.23 3.18
C LYS A 101 2.61 14.02 3.46
N ASP A 102 1.31 14.15 3.22
CA ASP A 102 0.36 13.04 3.36
C ASP A 102 0.59 11.94 2.31
N VAL A 103 0.94 12.31 1.08
CA VAL A 103 1.37 11.32 0.05
C VAL A 103 2.63 10.57 0.51
N TYR A 104 3.60 11.26 1.11
CA TYR A 104 4.78 10.60 1.70
C TYR A 104 4.41 9.66 2.86
N ARG A 105 3.47 10.05 3.72
CA ARG A 105 2.96 9.19 4.81
C ARG A 105 2.30 7.93 4.23
N LYS A 106 1.35 8.10 3.31
CA LYS A 106 0.65 7.00 2.62
C LYS A 106 1.65 6.04 1.97
N LYS A 107 2.61 6.56 1.20
CA LYS A 107 3.70 5.77 0.60
C LYS A 107 4.46 4.95 1.65
N ASN A 108 4.82 5.56 2.77
CA ASN A 108 5.58 4.88 3.82
C ASN A 108 4.76 3.79 4.52
N MET A 109 3.46 4.00 4.71
CA MET A 109 2.54 2.99 5.27
C MET A 109 2.46 1.76 4.35
N HIS A 110 2.18 1.95 3.07
CA HIS A 110 2.12 0.85 2.09
C HIS A 110 3.47 0.13 1.96
N TYR A 111 4.57 0.88 1.90
CA TYR A 111 5.91 0.28 1.83
C TYR A 111 6.25 -0.53 3.09
N SER A 112 5.88 -0.05 4.27
CA SER A 112 6.11 -0.76 5.54
C SER A 112 5.28 -2.05 5.61
N ARG A 113 4.00 -1.98 5.21
CA ARG A 113 3.14 -3.17 5.13
C ARG A 113 3.65 -4.18 4.12
N TYR A 114 4.08 -3.73 2.93
CA TYR A 114 4.69 -4.57 1.91
C TYR A 114 5.92 -5.33 2.46
N LEU A 115 6.84 -4.64 3.12
CA LEU A 115 8.03 -5.26 3.69
C LEU A 115 7.67 -6.28 4.77
N GLN A 116 6.71 -5.97 5.62
CA GLN A 116 6.25 -6.91 6.64
C GLN A 116 5.65 -8.17 6.01
N LEU A 117 4.75 -8.03 5.04
CA LEU A 117 4.13 -9.15 4.34
C LEU A 117 5.16 -9.99 3.57
N PHE A 118 6.17 -9.36 2.98
CA PHE A 118 7.28 -10.05 2.30
C PHE A 118 8.04 -11.00 3.22
N ILE A 119 8.18 -10.65 4.50
CA ILE A 119 8.82 -11.50 5.49
C ILE A 119 7.87 -12.60 5.95
N GLU A 120 6.62 -12.22 6.27
CA GLU A 120 5.62 -13.13 6.83
C GLU A 120 5.20 -14.23 5.86
N ILE A 121 5.15 -13.94 4.55
CA ILE A 121 4.80 -14.96 3.55
C ILE A 121 5.75 -16.16 3.56
N GLY A 122 7.02 -15.95 3.92
CA GLY A 122 8.04 -17.00 4.06
C GLY A 122 7.94 -17.80 5.38
N MET A 123 7.06 -17.38 6.29
CA MET A 123 6.79 -18.02 7.59
C MET A 123 5.38 -18.61 7.68
N THR A 124 4.49 -18.24 6.76
CA THR A 124 3.12 -18.77 6.70
C THR A 124 3.08 -20.10 5.96
N ASP A 125 2.68 -21.16 6.65
CA ASP A 125 2.50 -22.49 6.03
C ASP A 125 1.19 -22.60 5.24
N ASP A 126 0.14 -21.87 5.69
CA ASP A 126 -1.16 -21.87 5.05
C ASP A 126 -1.10 -21.26 3.63
N LYS A 127 -1.59 -22.02 2.65
CA LYS A 127 -1.52 -21.67 1.24
C LYS A 127 -2.47 -20.51 0.90
N ASP A 128 -3.66 -20.50 1.48
CA ASP A 128 -4.67 -19.49 1.16
C ASP A 128 -4.29 -18.15 1.77
N ALA A 129 -3.81 -18.16 3.02
CA ALA A 129 -3.24 -16.98 3.65
C ALA A 129 -2.02 -16.43 2.88
N ARG A 130 -1.09 -17.28 2.42
CA ARG A 130 0.04 -16.82 1.60
C ARG A 130 -0.41 -16.16 0.29
N LEU A 131 -1.45 -16.69 -0.35
CA LEU A 131 -1.99 -16.10 -1.56
C LEU A 131 -2.58 -14.72 -1.28
N GLU A 132 -3.35 -14.58 -0.21
CA GLU A 132 -3.93 -13.30 0.20
C GLU A 132 -2.85 -12.25 0.53
N MET A 133 -1.79 -12.67 1.23
CA MET A 133 -0.62 -11.83 1.51
C MET A 133 0.10 -11.41 0.21
N ALA A 134 0.29 -12.32 -0.74
CA ALA A 134 0.92 -12.01 -2.03
C ALA A 134 0.08 -11.01 -2.85
N LEU A 135 -1.25 -11.18 -2.89
CA LEU A 135 -2.16 -10.24 -3.54
C LEU A 135 -2.10 -8.85 -2.89
N THR A 136 -2.08 -8.81 -1.55
CA THR A 136 -1.96 -7.55 -0.80
C THR A 136 -0.63 -6.85 -1.07
N MET A 137 0.47 -7.60 -1.15
CA MET A 137 1.78 -7.06 -1.51
C MET A 137 1.81 -6.45 -2.91
N LEU A 138 1.14 -7.09 -3.90
CA LEU A 138 1.05 -6.53 -5.24
C LEU A 138 0.28 -5.20 -5.23
N SER A 139 -0.84 -5.14 -4.52
CA SER A 139 -1.61 -3.90 -4.36
C SER A 139 -0.81 -2.80 -3.65
N ASP A 140 -0.09 -3.13 -2.57
CA ASP A 140 0.78 -2.16 -1.88
C ASP A 140 1.89 -1.62 -2.79
N LYS A 141 2.45 -2.47 -3.67
CA LYS A 141 3.47 -2.03 -4.62
C LYS A 141 2.90 -1.06 -5.66
N GLU A 142 1.68 -1.30 -6.14
CA GLU A 142 0.98 -0.38 -7.05
C GLU A 142 0.74 0.98 -6.39
N GLU A 143 0.25 0.99 -5.14
CA GLU A 143 0.02 2.22 -4.37
C GLU A 143 1.32 2.99 -4.10
N VAL A 144 2.43 2.30 -3.79
CA VAL A 144 3.75 2.94 -3.63
C VAL A 144 4.19 3.61 -4.93
N ASN A 145 4.00 2.96 -6.08
CA ASN A 145 4.34 3.53 -7.39
C ASN A 145 3.46 4.75 -7.72
N ALA A 146 2.16 4.69 -7.42
CA ALA A 146 1.25 5.82 -7.59
C ALA A 146 1.68 7.03 -6.74
N CYS A 147 2.04 6.80 -5.46
CA CYS A 147 2.56 7.86 -4.60
C CYS A 147 3.87 8.46 -5.14
N TRP A 148 4.78 7.63 -5.66
CA TRP A 148 6.01 8.11 -6.28
C TRP A 148 5.73 8.99 -7.50
N ALA A 149 4.79 8.61 -8.36
CA ALA A 149 4.41 9.41 -9.52
C ALA A 149 3.93 10.82 -9.12
N VAL A 150 3.13 10.93 -8.07
CA VAL A 150 2.67 12.23 -7.54
C VAL A 150 3.84 13.05 -6.97
N ILE A 151 4.73 12.42 -6.19
CA ILE A 151 5.90 13.07 -5.60
C ILE A 151 6.86 13.58 -6.67
N ASP A 152 7.14 12.76 -7.69
CA ASP A 152 8.08 13.09 -8.75
C ASP A 152 7.52 14.22 -9.62
N ALA A 153 6.23 14.16 -9.98
CA ALA A 153 5.61 15.22 -10.74
C ALA A 153 5.54 16.56 -9.97
N TYR A 154 5.36 16.52 -8.65
CA TYR A 154 5.49 17.72 -7.80
C TYR A 154 6.92 18.27 -7.81
N LYS A 155 7.95 17.43 -7.74
CA LYS A 155 9.35 17.89 -7.80
C LYS A 155 9.70 18.51 -9.15
N GLU A 156 9.13 17.99 -10.24
CA GLU A 156 9.38 18.49 -11.59
C GLU A 156 8.65 19.80 -11.89
N THR A 157 7.40 19.93 -11.43
CA THR A 157 6.51 21.05 -11.83
C THR A 157 6.26 22.07 -10.73
N GLY A 158 6.53 21.73 -9.46
CA GLY A 158 6.10 22.49 -8.29
C GLY A 158 4.58 22.48 -8.07
N GLN A 159 3.81 21.79 -8.92
CA GLN A 159 2.37 21.70 -8.84
C GLN A 159 1.94 20.37 -8.25
N ILE A 160 0.95 20.43 -7.36
CA ILE A 160 0.37 19.23 -6.77
C ILE A 160 -0.55 18.65 -7.84
N LEU A 161 -0.10 17.57 -8.49
CA LEU A 161 -0.99 16.65 -9.18
C LEU A 161 -1.81 15.94 -8.12
N LEU A 162 -2.82 16.64 -7.59
CA LEU A 162 -3.96 15.98 -7.00
C LEU A 162 -4.45 15.04 -8.09
N GLU A 163 -4.45 13.74 -7.79
CA GLU A 163 -5.53 12.92 -8.33
C GLU A 163 -6.80 13.63 -7.88
N GLU A 164 -7.31 14.55 -8.70
CA GLU A 164 -8.71 14.91 -8.71
C GLU A 164 -9.43 13.61 -9.09
N THR A 165 -9.55 12.72 -8.12
CA THR A 165 -10.67 11.79 -8.03
C THR A 165 -11.90 12.63 -7.72
N LYS A 166 -12.18 13.65 -8.56
CA LYS A 166 -13.50 14.23 -8.64
C LYS A 166 -14.40 13.05 -8.82
N THR A 167 -15.21 12.80 -7.81
CA THR A 167 -16.21 11.76 -7.88
C THR A 167 -17.03 12.04 -9.15
N ILE A 168 -17.55 11.01 -9.80
CA ILE A 168 -18.37 11.21 -11.02
C ILE A 168 -19.49 12.23 -10.73
N GLN A 169 -19.94 12.30 -9.47
CA GLN A 169 -20.87 13.29 -8.96
C GLN A 169 -20.33 14.73 -8.98
N GLU A 170 -19.14 14.99 -8.43
CA GLU A 170 -18.50 16.31 -8.49
C GLU A 170 -18.23 16.74 -9.93
N GLU A 171 -17.72 15.83 -10.76
CA GLU A 171 -17.52 16.07 -12.19
C GLU A 171 -18.83 16.50 -12.84
N VAL A 172 -19.93 15.77 -12.60
CA VAL A 172 -21.24 16.10 -13.17
C VAL A 172 -21.81 17.38 -12.60
N ASN A 173 -21.56 17.73 -11.34
CA ASN A 173 -22.08 18.93 -10.65
C ASN A 173 -21.37 20.22 -11.03
N GLU A 174 -20.15 20.16 -11.55
CA GLU A 174 -19.43 21.35 -12.03
C GLU A 174 -19.78 21.71 -13.48
N LEU A 175 -20.38 20.80 -14.24
CA LEU A 175 -20.64 21.02 -15.67
C LEU A 175 -21.69 22.11 -15.94
N PRO A 176 -21.47 22.98 -16.94
CA PRO A 176 -22.50 23.89 -17.41
C PRO A 176 -23.60 23.15 -18.21
N LEU A 177 -24.76 23.79 -18.37
CA LEU A 177 -25.97 23.19 -18.95
C LEU A 177 -25.77 22.65 -20.38
N ASP A 178 -25.05 23.38 -21.21
CA ASP A 178 -24.70 22.99 -22.58
C ASP A 178 -23.90 21.67 -22.61
N GLN A 179 -22.96 21.50 -21.68
CA GLN A 179 -22.18 20.28 -21.54
C GLN A 179 -23.01 19.10 -21.02
N LEU A 180 -23.93 19.34 -20.08
CA LEU A 180 -24.89 18.31 -19.62
C LEU A 180 -25.76 17.80 -20.78
N ILE A 181 -26.28 18.69 -21.63
CA ILE A 181 -27.08 18.34 -22.81
C ILE A 181 -26.23 17.55 -23.82
N ALA A 182 -24.96 17.93 -24.03
CA ALA A 182 -24.05 17.20 -24.90
C ALA A 182 -23.79 15.78 -24.37
N LEU A 183 -23.61 15.62 -23.05
CA LEU A 183 -23.42 14.32 -22.42
C LEU A 183 -24.64 13.40 -22.57
N ILE A 184 -25.87 13.92 -22.46
CA ILE A 184 -27.08 13.13 -22.75
C ILE A 184 -27.07 12.56 -24.16
N LYS A 185 -26.57 13.30 -25.14
CA LYS A 185 -26.51 12.83 -26.54
C LYS A 185 -25.38 11.82 -26.76
N ASN A 186 -24.23 12.01 -26.10
CA ASN A 186 -23.01 11.27 -26.39
C ASN A 186 -22.80 10.01 -25.54
N ILE A 187 -23.32 9.96 -24.31
CA ILE A 187 -23.12 8.80 -23.42
C ILE A 187 -23.91 7.56 -23.87
N PRO A 188 -25.21 7.63 -24.25
CA PRO A 188 -25.98 6.46 -24.67
C PRO A 188 -25.37 5.62 -25.81
N PRO A 189 -24.86 6.21 -26.92
CA PRO A 189 -24.22 5.42 -27.97
C PRO A 189 -22.92 4.75 -27.48
N ASN A 190 -22.18 5.37 -26.56
CA ASN A 190 -20.97 4.76 -25.96
C ASN A 190 -21.31 3.58 -25.06
N ILE A 191 -22.37 3.69 -24.25
CA ILE A 191 -22.90 2.57 -23.45
C ILE A 191 -23.31 1.40 -24.36
N SER A 192 -23.99 1.69 -25.47
CA SER A 192 -24.41 0.66 -26.44
C SER A 192 -23.21 -0.06 -27.07
N LYS A 193 -22.20 0.70 -27.50
CA LYS A 193 -20.94 0.16 -28.05
C LYS A 193 -20.21 -0.73 -27.04
N ASP A 194 -20.11 -0.29 -25.79
CA ASP A 194 -19.44 -1.06 -24.74
C ASP A 194 -20.21 -2.32 -24.36
N LYS A 195 -21.55 -2.24 -24.31
CA LYS A 195 -22.42 -3.42 -24.13
C LYS A 195 -22.21 -4.45 -25.23
N GLY A 196 -22.05 -4.01 -26.48
CA GLY A 196 -21.72 -4.88 -27.61
C GLY A 196 -20.37 -5.58 -27.44
N LYS A 197 -19.33 -4.81 -27.07
CA LYS A 197 -17.98 -5.34 -26.81
C LYS A 197 -17.96 -6.35 -25.67
N LEU A 198 -18.66 -6.09 -24.57
CA LEU A 198 -18.73 -7.00 -23.41
C LEU A 198 -19.33 -8.37 -23.75
N LYS A 199 -20.25 -8.43 -24.71
CA LYS A 199 -20.84 -9.70 -25.18
C LYS A 199 -19.89 -10.52 -26.04
N MET A 200 -19.02 -9.86 -26.82
CA MET A 200 -18.15 -10.49 -27.81
C MET A 200 -16.74 -10.79 -27.28
N MET A 201 -16.34 -10.16 -26.17
CA MET A 201 -14.99 -10.30 -25.64
C MET A 201 -14.83 -11.50 -24.68
N PRO A 202 -13.71 -12.25 -24.79
CA PRO A 202 -13.36 -13.27 -23.82
C PRO A 202 -13.01 -12.64 -22.47
N ASP A 203 -13.15 -13.44 -21.40
CA ASP A 203 -12.83 -13.01 -20.05
C ASP A 203 -11.33 -12.70 -19.90
N GLY A 204 -11.04 -11.62 -19.16
CA GLY A 204 -9.68 -11.16 -18.93
C GLY A 204 -9.59 -9.65 -18.71
N HIS A 205 -8.37 -9.15 -18.53
CA HIS A 205 -8.08 -7.75 -18.21
C HIS A 205 -8.73 -6.75 -19.18
N ARG A 206 -8.75 -7.07 -20.48
CA ARG A 206 -9.37 -6.20 -21.49
C ARG A 206 -10.88 -6.08 -21.30
N LYS A 207 -11.58 -7.15 -20.92
CA LYS A 207 -13.02 -7.15 -20.64
C LYS A 207 -13.33 -6.38 -19.36
N ALA A 208 -12.52 -6.56 -18.31
CA ALA A 208 -12.63 -5.80 -17.07
C ALA A 208 -12.52 -4.28 -17.29
N LYS A 209 -11.56 -3.84 -18.13
CA LYS A 209 -11.42 -2.41 -18.49
C LYS A 209 -12.65 -1.86 -19.22
N VAL A 210 -13.26 -2.65 -20.11
CA VAL A 210 -14.49 -2.25 -20.82
C VAL A 210 -15.68 -2.23 -19.85
N LEU A 211 -15.73 -3.15 -18.89
CA LEU A 211 -16.79 -3.22 -17.87
C LEU A 211 -16.76 -1.98 -16.98
N LEU A 212 -15.58 -1.59 -16.48
CA LEU A 212 -15.42 -0.36 -15.70
C LEU A 212 -15.87 0.89 -16.47
N ARG A 213 -15.50 0.99 -17.76
CA ARG A 213 -15.95 2.11 -18.61
C ARG A 213 -17.47 2.11 -18.80
N TYR A 214 -18.06 0.94 -18.99
CA TYR A 214 -19.51 0.76 -19.13
C TYR A 214 -20.26 1.20 -17.88
N GLU A 215 -19.83 0.74 -16.70
CA GLU A 215 -20.44 1.09 -15.41
C GLU A 215 -20.27 2.58 -15.09
N ARG A 216 -19.08 3.13 -15.29
CA ARG A 216 -18.81 4.56 -15.13
C ARG A 216 -19.74 5.41 -15.99
N ASN A 217 -19.93 5.05 -17.26
CA ASN A 217 -20.82 5.78 -18.17
C ASN A 217 -22.30 5.67 -17.76
N LYS A 218 -22.74 4.53 -17.21
CA LYS A 218 -24.10 4.39 -16.67
C LYS A 218 -24.33 5.34 -15.49
N ILE A 219 -23.43 5.29 -14.50
CA ILE A 219 -23.50 6.16 -13.32
C ILE A 219 -23.52 7.62 -13.77
N LYS A 220 -22.60 8.01 -14.66
CA LYS A 220 -22.53 9.38 -15.19
C LYS A 220 -23.82 9.81 -15.89
N LEU A 221 -24.44 8.94 -16.68
CA LEU A 221 -25.71 9.25 -17.37
C LEU A 221 -26.86 9.50 -16.37
N ASP A 222 -26.98 8.66 -15.35
CA ASP A 222 -28.05 8.77 -14.35
C ASP A 222 -27.90 10.06 -13.52
N LEU A 223 -26.66 10.43 -13.17
CA LEU A 223 -26.36 11.68 -12.47
C LEU A 223 -26.66 12.91 -13.34
N VAL A 224 -26.29 12.88 -14.62
CA VAL A 224 -26.58 13.97 -15.58
C VAL A 224 -28.10 14.16 -15.72
N LYS A 225 -28.87 13.07 -15.82
CA LYS A 225 -30.35 13.15 -15.89
C LYS A 225 -30.94 13.77 -14.63
N THR A 226 -30.52 13.27 -13.46
CA THR A 226 -31.00 13.76 -12.15
C THR A 226 -30.73 15.26 -12.00
N ARG A 227 -29.55 15.72 -12.42
CA ARG A 227 -29.19 17.14 -12.36
C ARG A 227 -30.02 18.00 -13.32
N LEU A 228 -30.26 17.53 -14.54
CA LEU A 228 -31.10 18.23 -15.50
C LEU A 228 -32.58 18.29 -15.07
N GLU A 229 -33.10 17.22 -14.46
CA GLU A 229 -34.43 17.22 -13.86
C GLU A 229 -34.53 18.24 -12.72
N ALA A 230 -33.51 18.30 -11.84
CA ALA A 230 -33.45 19.31 -10.78
C ALA A 230 -33.42 20.75 -11.34
N MET A 231 -32.69 20.98 -12.44
CA MET A 231 -32.63 22.29 -13.10
C MET A 231 -33.93 22.70 -13.80
N ASN A 232 -34.74 21.74 -14.26
CA ASN A 232 -36.04 22.02 -14.91
C ASN A 232 -37.19 22.24 -13.91
N ASN A 233 -36.99 21.87 -12.64
CA ASN A 233 -37.98 22.01 -11.56
C ASN A 233 -37.76 23.28 -10.70
N VAL A 234 -36.80 24.13 -11.07
CA VAL A 234 -36.49 25.44 -10.46
C VAL A 234 -36.90 26.53 -11.43
#